data_AF-A0A9E3I3V2-F1
#
_entry.id   AF-A0A9E3I3V2-F1
#
_cell.length_a   1.000
_cell.length_b   1.000
_cell.length_c   1.000
_cell.angle_alpha   90.00
_cell.angle_beta   90.00
_cell.angle_gamma   90.00
#
_symmetry.space_group_name_H-M   'P 1'
#
loop_
_entity.id
_entity.type
_entity.pdbx_description
1 polymer ?
#
loop_
_entity_poly.entity_id
_entity_poly.type
_entity_poly.pdbx_seq_one_letter_code
_entity_poly.pdbx_strand_id
1 'polypeptide(L)'
;MKKYRKRSISLVIASIISGFIAVMFFFLSLKFSEVFGYVYAIFTLFALILGTVAIAKIFRTLKKRKFSAMVELVALILAGLILFDLTLVSHARWRSLRTITVNGKVMIKKFGNIINEYAEQNGHMPDADHWCDSLIGHPLAGSLRVVKNSFNIAGDPDKECNFAFNKNLSNLSIDGLSRNVVVLFEADGELNLSGGPDLINTKRVKDQYFWPWKEKFIYVFFIDNTIVKYRLHDDAVALYDPDKDEFTDWFKQDLTPYSPLKWE
;
A
#
# COMPACT_ATOMS: atom_id res chain seq x y z
N MET A 1 9.31 -7.47 55.57
CA MET A 1 9.59 -6.69 54.33
C MET A 1 9.83 -7.52 53.06
N LYS A 2 10.56 -8.66 53.08
CA LYS A 2 10.87 -9.45 51.86
C LYS A 2 9.66 -9.92 51.03
N LYS A 3 8.52 -10.24 51.68
CA LYS A 3 7.30 -10.76 50.99
C LYS A 3 6.57 -9.70 50.14
N TYR A 4 6.69 -8.42 50.48
CA TYR A 4 6.07 -7.32 49.72
C TYR A 4 6.86 -6.96 48.44
N ARG A 5 8.19 -7.13 48.46
CA ARG A 5 9.07 -6.85 47.32
C ARG A 5 8.86 -7.83 46.15
N LYS A 6 8.62 -9.11 46.44
CA LYS A 6 8.36 -10.14 45.41
C LYS A 6 7.06 -9.91 44.61
N ARG A 7 5.98 -9.42 45.25
CA ARG A 7 4.71 -9.13 44.58
C ARG A 7 4.77 -7.91 43.65
N SER A 8 5.63 -6.94 43.95
CA SER A 8 5.82 -5.76 43.10
C SER A 8 6.53 -6.12 41.79
N ILE A 9 7.58 -6.96 41.87
CA ILE A 9 8.34 -7.38 40.68
C ILE A 9 7.49 -8.24 39.75
N SER A 10 6.66 -9.14 40.28
CA SER A 10 5.78 -9.98 39.44
C SER A 10 4.74 -9.16 38.68
N LEU A 11 4.23 -8.07 39.26
CA LEU A 11 3.27 -7.17 38.60
C LEU A 11 3.93 -6.36 37.47
N VAL A 12 5.18 -5.92 37.67
CA VAL A 12 5.95 -5.23 36.63
C VAL A 12 6.24 -6.18 35.46
N ILE A 13 6.67 -7.41 35.74
CA ILE A 13 6.91 -8.43 34.70
C ILE A 13 5.62 -8.75 33.94
N ALA A 14 4.50 -8.94 34.65
CA ALA A 14 3.21 -9.19 34.02
C ALA A 14 2.76 -8.03 33.12
N SER A 15 3.00 -6.78 33.53
CA SER A 15 2.70 -5.60 32.71
C SER A 15 3.56 -5.54 31.45
N ILE A 16 4.84 -5.89 31.54
CA ILE A 16 5.76 -5.91 30.38
C ILE A 16 5.35 -7.00 29.40
N ILE A 17 5.05 -8.21 29.89
CA ILE A 17 4.58 -9.33 29.05
C ILE A 17 3.25 -8.98 28.38
N SER A 18 2.31 -8.38 29.12
CA SER A 18 1.04 -7.92 28.57
C SER A 18 1.24 -6.87 27.47
N GLY A 19 2.17 -5.92 27.65
CA GLY A 19 2.52 -4.93 26.64
C GLY A 19 3.12 -5.59 25.38
N PHE A 20 4.02 -6.55 25.55
CA PHE A 20 4.64 -7.27 24.44
C PHE A 20 3.62 -8.11 23.65
N ILE A 21 2.69 -8.78 24.34
CA ILE A 21 1.57 -9.51 23.72
C ILE A 21 0.68 -8.55 22.93
N ALA A 22 0.32 -7.39 23.50
CA ALA A 22 -0.50 -6.41 22.80
C ALA A 22 0.17 -5.86 21.54
N VAL A 23 1.48 -5.59 21.58
CA VAL A 23 2.28 -5.14 20.43
C VAL A 23 2.40 -6.25 19.38
N MET A 24 2.66 -7.50 19.76
CA MET A 24 2.65 -8.64 18.84
C MET A 24 1.29 -8.82 18.17
N PHE A 25 0.20 -8.75 18.93
CA PHE A 25 -1.16 -8.82 18.40
C PHE A 25 -1.47 -7.65 17.47
N PHE A 26 -0.93 -6.46 17.72
CA PHE A 26 -1.04 -5.31 16.83
C PHE A 26 -0.30 -5.55 15.50
N PHE A 27 0.90 -6.12 15.51
CA PHE A 27 1.60 -6.48 14.28
C PHE A 27 0.90 -7.62 13.51
N LEU A 28 0.32 -8.59 14.23
CA LEU A 28 -0.50 -9.65 13.65
C LEU A 28 -1.82 -9.11 13.05
N SER A 29 -2.44 -8.12 13.69
CA SER A 29 -3.71 -7.53 13.23
C SER A 29 -3.55 -6.73 11.94
N LEU A 30 -2.36 -6.16 11.68
CA LEU A 30 -2.05 -5.50 10.40
C LEU A 30 -2.03 -6.47 9.20
N LYS A 31 -1.96 -7.79 9.42
CA LYS A 31 -1.85 -8.80 8.35
C LYS A 31 -3.19 -9.43 7.94
N PHE A 32 -4.24 -9.38 8.76
CA PHE A 32 -5.51 -10.10 8.53
C PHE A 32 -6.74 -9.23 8.80
N SER A 33 -7.10 -8.35 7.86
CA SER A 33 -8.02 -7.23 8.14
C SER A 33 -9.51 -7.56 8.34
N GLU A 34 -10.02 -8.69 7.82
CA GLU A 34 -11.48 -8.95 7.86
C GLU A 34 -11.91 -9.78 9.08
N VAL A 35 -11.09 -10.74 9.53
CA VAL A 35 -11.37 -11.56 10.72
C VAL A 35 -11.11 -10.79 12.02
N PHE A 36 -10.25 -9.78 11.98
CA PHE A 36 -9.80 -9.07 13.19
C PHE A 36 -10.70 -7.93 13.68
N GLY A 37 -11.73 -7.51 12.95
CA GLY A 37 -12.70 -6.53 13.47
C GLY A 37 -13.32 -7.01 14.79
N TYR A 38 -13.68 -8.30 14.83
CA TYR A 38 -14.22 -8.95 16.02
C TYR A 38 -13.17 -9.14 17.12
N VAL A 39 -11.95 -9.58 16.77
CA VAL A 39 -10.87 -9.76 17.75
C VAL A 39 -10.47 -8.41 18.38
N TYR A 40 -10.40 -7.35 17.58
CA TYR A 40 -10.12 -5.99 18.03
C TYR A 40 -11.23 -5.46 18.93
N ALA A 41 -12.50 -5.69 18.60
CA ALA A 41 -13.63 -5.32 19.45
C ALA A 41 -13.58 -6.04 20.82
N ILE A 42 -13.29 -7.34 20.82
CA ILE A 42 -13.12 -8.14 22.06
C ILE A 42 -11.93 -7.59 22.87
N PHE A 43 -10.79 -7.34 22.24
CA PHE A 43 -9.61 -6.84 22.93
C PHE A 43 -9.84 -5.43 23.50
N THR A 44 -10.51 -4.56 22.76
CA THR A 44 -10.89 -3.21 23.21
C THR A 44 -11.80 -3.28 24.42
N LEU A 45 -12.75 -4.23 24.44
CA LEU A 45 -13.61 -4.47 25.59
C LEU A 45 -12.79 -4.91 26.82
N PHE A 46 -11.88 -5.87 26.66
CA PHE A 46 -11.00 -6.30 27.76
C PHE A 46 -10.09 -5.17 28.26
N ALA A 47 -9.51 -4.38 27.35
CA ALA A 47 -8.68 -3.24 27.69
C ALA A 47 -9.47 -2.18 28.47
N LEU A 48 -10.73 -1.92 28.09
CA LEU A 48 -11.62 -0.99 28.79
C LEU A 48 -11.95 -1.49 30.20
N ILE A 49 -12.25 -2.78 30.36
CA ILE A 49 -12.50 -3.40 31.67
C ILE A 49 -11.25 -3.28 32.56
N LEU A 50 -10.08 -3.69 32.05
CA LEU A 50 -8.82 -3.64 32.80
C LEU A 50 -8.40 -2.20 33.14
N GLY A 51 -8.57 -1.26 32.21
CA GLY A 51 -8.34 0.17 32.43
C GLY A 51 -9.23 0.72 33.53
N THR A 52 -10.53 0.39 33.51
CA THR A 52 -11.49 0.78 34.56
C THR A 52 -11.09 0.22 35.93
N VAL A 53 -10.71 -1.06 35.99
CA VAL A 53 -10.23 -1.71 37.22
C VAL A 53 -8.94 -1.06 37.73
N ALA A 54 -8.01 -0.73 36.83
CA ALA A 54 -6.76 -0.05 37.18
C ALA A 54 -7.03 1.35 37.75
N ILE A 55 -7.89 2.15 37.09
CA ILE A 55 -8.30 3.48 37.55
C ILE A 55 -8.97 3.39 38.92
N ALA A 56 -9.93 2.47 39.11
CA ALA A 56 -10.59 2.26 40.40
C ALA A 56 -9.60 1.88 41.52
N LYS A 57 -8.58 1.06 41.19
CA LYS A 57 -7.52 0.70 42.13
C LYS A 57 -6.64 1.91 42.48
N ILE A 58 -6.26 2.72 41.49
CA ILE A 58 -5.47 3.95 41.66
C ILE A 58 -6.22 4.95 42.56
N PHE A 59 -7.52 5.14 42.35
CA PHE A 59 -8.34 6.00 43.21
C PHE A 59 -8.42 5.51 44.67
N ARG A 60 -8.38 4.20 44.90
CA ARG A 60 -8.31 3.64 46.26
C ARG A 60 -6.93 3.87 46.90
N THR A 61 -5.84 3.77 46.14
CA THR A 61 -4.48 4.03 46.65
C THR A 61 -4.14 5.51 46.79
N LEU A 62 -4.83 6.40 46.08
CA LEU A 62 -4.73 7.87 46.23
C LEU A 62 -4.94 8.34 47.67
N LYS A 63 -5.81 7.66 48.45
CA LYS A 63 -6.00 7.95 49.89
C LYS A 63 -4.77 7.64 50.76
N LYS A 64 -3.87 6.75 50.32
CA LYS A 64 -2.70 6.29 51.09
C LYS A 64 -1.36 6.76 50.52
N ARG A 65 -1.25 6.98 49.20
CA ARG A 65 0.00 7.34 48.50
C ARG A 65 -0.28 8.26 47.31
N LYS A 66 -0.54 9.54 47.62
CA LYS A 66 -1.00 10.55 46.63
C LYS A 66 -0.07 10.70 45.42
N PHE A 67 1.24 10.83 45.63
CA PHE A 67 2.21 11.07 44.55
C PHE A 67 2.37 9.87 43.61
N SER A 68 2.62 8.67 44.13
CA SER A 68 2.78 7.44 43.34
C SER A 68 1.54 7.13 42.49
N ALA A 69 0.35 7.30 43.08
CA ALA A 69 -0.90 7.05 42.39
C ALA A 69 -1.20 8.08 41.28
N MET A 70 -0.82 9.35 41.48
CA MET A 70 -0.87 10.36 40.41
C MET A 70 0.09 10.03 39.26
N VAL A 71 1.33 9.64 39.56
CA VAL A 71 2.30 9.24 38.53
C VAL A 71 1.80 8.02 37.74
N GLU A 72 1.25 7.01 38.42
CA GLU A 72 0.64 5.83 37.77
C GLU A 72 -0.53 6.22 36.86
N LEU A 73 -1.40 7.15 37.29
CA LEU A 73 -2.53 7.62 36.49
C LEU A 73 -2.06 8.37 35.24
N VAL A 74 -1.11 9.30 35.40
CA VAL A 74 -0.55 10.06 34.28
C VAL A 74 0.14 9.14 33.28
N ALA A 75 0.93 8.16 33.75
CA ALA A 75 1.57 7.18 32.90
C ALA A 75 0.56 6.34 32.10
N LEU A 76 -0.55 5.93 32.74
CA LEU A 76 -1.61 5.16 32.09
C LEU A 76 -2.34 5.99 31.02
N ILE A 77 -2.63 7.27 31.30
CA ILE A 77 -3.26 8.18 30.34
C ILE A 77 -2.32 8.41 29.14
N LEU A 78 -1.04 8.70 29.38
CA LEU A 78 -0.05 8.91 28.32
C LEU A 78 0.14 7.65 27.46
N ALA A 79 0.22 6.47 28.07
CA ALA A 79 0.30 5.22 27.34
C ALA A 79 -0.95 4.99 26.47
N GLY A 80 -2.13 5.30 26.99
CA GLY A 80 -3.39 5.23 26.22
C GLY A 80 -3.39 6.17 25.02
N LEU A 81 -2.98 7.43 25.20
CA LEU A 81 -2.89 8.42 24.12
C LEU A 81 -1.90 7.99 23.03
N ILE A 82 -0.69 7.54 23.43
CA ILE A 82 0.32 7.07 22.47
C ILE A 82 -0.19 5.88 21.66
N LEU A 83 -0.81 4.89 22.31
CA LEU A 83 -1.36 3.71 21.62
C LEU A 83 -2.52 4.08 20.68
N PHE A 84 -3.36 5.02 21.09
CA PHE A 84 -4.45 5.55 20.26
C PHE A 84 -3.91 6.22 19.00
N ASP A 85 -2.96 7.14 19.14
CA ASP A 85 -2.34 7.84 18.01
C ASP A 85 -1.63 6.88 17.05
N LEU A 86 -0.85 5.94 17.59
CA LEU A 86 -0.17 4.91 16.78
C LEU A 86 -1.17 4.05 16.00
N THR A 87 -2.30 3.69 16.61
CA THR A 87 -3.35 2.91 15.96
C THR A 87 -4.01 3.69 14.85
N LEU A 88 -4.37 4.96 15.10
CA LEU A 88 -5.00 5.85 14.13
C LEU A 88 -4.09 6.07 12.90
N VAL A 89 -2.82 6.40 13.13
CA VAL A 89 -1.83 6.62 12.07
C VAL A 89 -1.61 5.33 11.26
N SER A 90 -1.48 4.19 11.93
CA SER A 90 -1.25 2.90 11.25
C SER A 90 -2.46 2.46 10.43
N HIS A 91 -3.67 2.65 10.95
CA HIS A 91 -4.90 2.33 10.24
C HIS A 91 -5.12 3.23 9.03
N ALA A 92 -4.90 4.55 9.18
CA ALA A 92 -4.98 5.51 8.09
C ALA A 92 -3.96 5.16 6.98
N ARG A 93 -2.71 4.88 7.34
CA ARG A 93 -1.68 4.43 6.38
C ARG A 93 -2.06 3.16 5.65
N TRP A 94 -2.53 2.13 6.38
CA TRP A 94 -2.93 0.87 5.78
C TRP A 94 -4.11 1.04 4.81
N ARG A 95 -5.12 1.83 5.19
CA ARG A 95 -6.26 2.14 4.33
C ARG A 95 -5.81 2.88 3.07
N SER A 96 -5.01 3.93 3.19
CA SER A 96 -4.48 4.66 2.04
C SER A 96 -3.66 3.76 1.13
N LEU A 97 -2.77 2.92 1.68
CA LEU A 97 -1.98 1.97 0.91
C LEU A 97 -2.87 0.97 0.15
N ARG A 98 -3.89 0.40 0.82
CA ARG A 98 -4.83 -0.53 0.19
C ARG A 98 -5.61 0.15 -0.93
N THR A 99 -6.13 1.35 -0.68
CA THR A 99 -6.85 2.14 -1.68
C THR A 99 -5.98 2.46 -2.88
N ILE A 100 -4.77 2.97 -2.69
CA ILE A 100 -3.83 3.28 -3.77
C ILE A 100 -3.47 2.03 -4.56
N THR A 101 -3.19 0.90 -3.89
CA THR A 101 -2.83 -0.36 -4.54
C THR A 101 -3.98 -0.92 -5.38
N VAL A 102 -5.18 -1.00 -4.80
CA VAL A 102 -6.36 -1.52 -5.49
C VAL A 102 -6.75 -0.61 -6.66
N ASN A 103 -6.77 0.69 -6.44
CA ASN A 103 -7.08 1.66 -7.48
C ASN A 103 -6.02 1.63 -8.59
N GLY A 104 -4.73 1.55 -8.27
CA GLY A 104 -3.65 1.44 -9.26
C GLY A 104 -3.85 0.26 -10.21
N LYS A 105 -4.11 -0.95 -9.65
CA LYS A 105 -4.40 -2.14 -10.45
C LYS A 105 -5.64 -1.99 -11.32
N VAL A 106 -6.71 -1.41 -10.78
CA VAL A 106 -7.97 -1.22 -11.53
C VAL A 106 -7.79 -0.18 -12.64
N MET A 107 -7.11 0.92 -12.35
CA MET A 107 -6.93 2.04 -13.28
C MET A 107 -5.96 1.70 -14.41
N ILE A 108 -4.83 1.02 -14.12
CA ILE A 108 -3.92 0.58 -15.18
C ILE A 108 -4.60 -0.38 -16.15
N LYS A 109 -5.48 -1.27 -15.63
CA LYS A 109 -6.30 -2.15 -16.48
C LYS A 109 -7.24 -1.38 -17.39
N LYS A 110 -7.94 -0.39 -16.83
CA LYS A 110 -8.90 0.43 -17.58
C LYS A 110 -8.19 1.22 -18.66
N PHE A 111 -7.11 1.92 -18.33
CA PHE A 111 -6.39 2.70 -19.32
C PHE A 111 -5.69 1.83 -20.35
N GLY A 112 -5.11 0.69 -19.96
CA GLY A 112 -4.53 -0.26 -20.90
C GLY A 112 -5.55 -0.78 -21.91
N ASN A 113 -6.75 -1.14 -21.45
CA ASN A 113 -7.84 -1.55 -22.34
C ASN A 113 -8.29 -0.41 -23.27
N ILE A 114 -8.38 0.83 -22.77
CA ILE A 114 -8.77 1.99 -23.59
C ILE A 114 -7.69 2.31 -24.64
N ILE A 115 -6.40 2.16 -24.32
CA ILE A 115 -5.31 2.30 -25.29
C ILE A 115 -5.41 1.23 -26.38
N ASN A 116 -5.71 -0.02 -26.00
CA ASN A 116 -5.90 -1.09 -26.97
C ASN A 116 -7.11 -0.81 -27.87
N GLU A 117 -8.23 -0.35 -27.32
CA GLU A 117 -9.40 0.08 -28.11
C GLU A 117 -9.07 1.26 -29.03
N TYR A 118 -8.33 2.26 -28.55
CA TYR A 118 -7.83 3.36 -29.37
C TYR A 118 -6.97 2.84 -30.53
N ALA A 119 -6.05 1.91 -30.26
CA ALA A 119 -5.15 1.37 -31.26
C ALA A 119 -5.88 0.51 -32.29
N GLU A 120 -6.88 -0.26 -31.88
CA GLU A 120 -7.77 -1.00 -32.79
C GLU A 120 -8.57 -0.06 -33.71
N GLN A 121 -9.02 1.09 -33.21
CA GLN A 121 -9.78 2.08 -33.98
C GLN A 121 -8.93 2.90 -34.95
N ASN A 122 -7.70 3.25 -34.56
CA ASN A 122 -6.82 4.13 -35.33
C ASN A 122 -5.75 3.37 -36.13
N GLY A 123 -5.56 2.07 -35.87
CA GLY A 123 -4.54 1.23 -36.51
C GLY A 123 -3.11 1.45 -35.97
N HIS A 124 -2.95 2.34 -34.99
CA HIS A 124 -1.67 2.65 -34.35
C HIS A 124 -1.86 3.03 -32.87
N MET A 125 -0.80 2.86 -32.11
CA MET A 125 -0.70 3.30 -30.71
C MET A 125 -0.76 4.83 -30.59
N PRO A 126 -1.20 5.38 -29.45
CA PRO A 126 -1.25 6.82 -29.26
C PRO A 126 0.16 7.43 -29.30
N ASP A 127 0.19 8.73 -29.59
CA ASP A 127 1.42 9.50 -29.51
C ASP A 127 1.90 9.62 -28.07
N ALA A 128 3.18 9.36 -27.82
CA ALA A 128 3.74 9.31 -26.46
C ALA A 128 3.70 10.65 -25.71
N ASP A 129 3.73 11.79 -26.39
CA ASP A 129 3.70 13.11 -25.76
C ASP A 129 2.26 13.55 -25.44
N HIS A 130 1.27 12.88 -26.03
CA HIS A 130 -0.15 13.24 -25.93
C HIS A 130 -1.05 12.03 -25.66
N TRP A 131 -0.52 10.98 -25.04
CA TRP A 131 -1.26 9.72 -24.91
C TRP A 131 -2.47 9.86 -23.98
N CYS A 132 -2.37 10.57 -22.85
CA CYS A 132 -3.51 10.82 -21.96
C CYS A 132 -4.58 11.65 -22.66
N ASP A 133 -4.16 12.69 -23.39
CA ASP A 133 -5.07 13.57 -24.13
C ASP A 133 -5.84 12.80 -25.21
N SER A 134 -5.16 11.86 -25.88
CA SER A 134 -5.75 10.98 -26.89
C SER A 134 -6.85 10.07 -26.32
N LEU A 135 -6.82 9.75 -25.02
CA LEU A 135 -7.85 8.92 -24.39
C LEU A 135 -9.03 9.75 -23.86
N ILE A 136 -8.93 11.08 -23.77
CA ILE A 136 -10.01 11.91 -23.25
C ILE A 136 -11.27 11.72 -24.09
N GLY A 137 -12.41 11.51 -23.42
CA GLY A 137 -13.68 11.24 -24.10
C GLY A 137 -13.93 9.76 -24.43
N HIS A 138 -12.95 8.87 -24.29
CA HIS A 138 -13.19 7.43 -24.43
C HIS A 138 -14.08 6.89 -23.29
N PRO A 139 -14.91 5.86 -23.55
CA PRO A 139 -15.74 5.23 -22.52
C PRO A 139 -14.91 4.59 -21.38
N LEU A 140 -15.27 4.86 -20.13
CA LEU A 140 -14.70 4.21 -18.94
C LEU A 140 -15.60 3.09 -18.40
N ALA A 141 -16.87 3.41 -18.17
CA ALA A 141 -17.90 2.47 -17.71
C ALA A 141 -19.29 3.13 -17.84
N GLY A 142 -20.22 2.49 -18.54
CA GLY A 142 -21.55 3.07 -18.78
C GLY A 142 -21.46 4.42 -19.50
N SER A 143 -22.05 5.48 -18.91
CA SER A 143 -22.00 6.85 -19.44
C SER A 143 -20.73 7.62 -19.05
N LEU A 144 -19.86 7.07 -18.21
CA LEU A 144 -18.63 7.74 -17.79
C LEU A 144 -17.62 7.78 -18.94
N ARG A 145 -16.97 8.94 -19.10
CA ARG A 145 -15.89 9.18 -20.05
C ARG A 145 -14.59 9.53 -19.34
N VAL A 146 -13.46 9.24 -19.97
CA VAL A 146 -12.15 9.69 -19.51
C VAL A 146 -12.13 11.21 -19.51
N VAL A 147 -11.67 11.77 -18.38
CA VAL A 147 -11.42 13.21 -18.18
C VAL A 147 -10.03 13.39 -17.59
N LYS A 148 -9.44 14.59 -17.65
CA LYS A 148 -8.09 14.86 -17.11
C LYS A 148 -7.92 14.36 -15.66
N ASN A 149 -8.92 14.55 -14.81
CA ASN A 149 -8.88 14.09 -13.41
C ASN A 149 -8.91 12.56 -13.24
N SER A 150 -9.13 11.78 -14.31
CA SER A 150 -9.10 10.32 -14.26
C SER A 150 -7.68 9.79 -14.07
N PHE A 151 -6.65 10.57 -14.42
CA PHE A 151 -5.24 10.17 -14.34
C PHE A 151 -4.61 10.45 -12.96
N ASN A 152 -5.21 11.37 -12.18
CA ASN A 152 -4.69 11.86 -10.90
C ASN A 152 -4.49 10.75 -9.86
N ILE A 153 -3.54 11.00 -8.95
CA ILE A 153 -3.26 10.13 -7.80
C ILE A 153 -4.30 10.35 -6.70
N ALA A 154 -4.99 9.26 -6.33
CA ALA A 154 -5.88 9.28 -5.18
C ALA A 154 -5.07 9.56 -3.91
N GLY A 155 -5.25 10.76 -3.34
CA GLY A 155 -4.54 11.21 -2.13
C GLY A 155 -3.37 12.15 -2.37
N ASP A 156 -3.05 12.49 -3.62
CA ASP A 156 -2.07 13.51 -3.97
C ASP A 156 -2.54 14.31 -5.20
N PRO A 157 -3.16 15.49 -5.00
CA PRO A 157 -3.66 16.31 -6.09
C PRO A 157 -2.55 17.01 -6.88
N ASP A 158 -1.31 17.06 -6.35
CA ASP A 158 -0.18 17.75 -7.00
C ASP A 158 0.50 16.86 -8.05
N LYS A 159 0.17 15.56 -8.09
CA LYS A 159 0.62 14.63 -9.12
C LYS A 159 -0.50 14.32 -10.11
N GLU A 160 -0.25 14.65 -11.38
CA GLU A 160 -1.25 14.58 -12.44
C GLU A 160 -1.41 13.18 -13.03
N CYS A 161 -0.37 12.32 -13.00
CA CYS A 161 -0.46 10.96 -13.55
C CYS A 161 0.25 9.89 -12.70
N ASN A 162 -0.41 8.74 -12.53
CA ASN A 162 0.12 7.52 -11.87
C ASN A 162 0.81 6.54 -12.82
N PHE A 163 0.75 6.80 -14.12
CA PHE A 163 1.14 5.85 -15.14
C PHE A 163 2.02 6.54 -16.17
N ALA A 164 3.00 5.80 -16.68
CA ALA A 164 3.76 6.18 -17.84
C ALA A 164 3.42 5.25 -19.02
N PHE A 165 3.36 5.85 -20.21
CA PHE A 165 3.28 5.13 -21.47
C PHE A 165 4.66 4.73 -21.95
N ASN A 166 4.75 3.55 -22.56
CA ASN A 166 6.00 3.11 -23.19
C ASN A 166 6.26 3.95 -24.45
N LYS A 167 7.25 4.85 -24.39
CA LYS A 167 7.57 5.77 -25.48
C LYS A 167 7.92 5.07 -26.80
N ASN A 168 8.44 3.85 -26.72
CA ASN A 168 8.83 3.07 -27.90
C ASN A 168 7.62 2.62 -28.72
N LEU A 169 6.43 2.63 -28.14
CA LEU A 169 5.18 2.32 -28.83
C LEU A 169 4.59 3.50 -29.57
N SER A 170 5.14 4.72 -29.44
CA SER A 170 4.56 5.93 -30.02
C SER A 170 4.27 5.77 -31.51
N ASN A 171 3.00 5.92 -31.90
CA ASN A 171 2.52 5.82 -33.28
C ASN A 171 2.86 4.50 -34.01
N LEU A 172 3.25 3.44 -33.29
CA LEU A 172 3.50 2.13 -33.89
C LEU A 172 2.20 1.40 -34.23
N SER A 173 2.20 0.68 -35.35
CA SER A 173 1.07 -0.18 -35.72
C SER A 173 0.95 -1.37 -34.78
N ILE A 174 -0.29 -1.69 -34.37
CA ILE A 174 -0.57 -2.77 -33.43
C ILE A 174 -0.23 -4.16 -33.99
N ASP A 175 -0.36 -4.36 -35.31
CA ASP A 175 -0.18 -5.65 -35.97
C ASP A 175 1.27 -6.15 -35.93
N GLY A 176 2.23 -5.25 -35.68
CA GLY A 176 3.66 -5.56 -35.58
C GLY A 176 4.16 -5.85 -34.16
N LEU A 177 3.33 -5.66 -33.14
CA LEU A 177 3.79 -5.69 -31.74
C LEU A 177 3.78 -7.10 -31.16
N SER A 178 4.83 -7.45 -30.41
CA SER A 178 4.88 -8.71 -29.67
C SER A 178 3.92 -8.69 -28.49
N ARG A 179 3.22 -9.80 -28.22
CA ARG A 179 2.18 -9.91 -27.18
C ARG A 179 2.64 -9.57 -25.75
N ASN A 180 3.94 -9.59 -25.50
CA ASN A 180 4.56 -9.34 -24.21
C ASN A 180 5.28 -7.99 -24.12
N VAL A 181 4.96 -7.03 -25.00
CA VAL A 181 5.48 -5.66 -24.91
C VAL A 181 4.70 -4.86 -23.86
N VAL A 182 5.44 -4.10 -23.06
CA VAL A 182 4.90 -3.18 -22.05
C VAL A 182 4.19 -2.02 -22.74
N VAL A 183 2.94 -1.76 -22.36
CA VAL A 183 2.16 -0.62 -22.86
C VAL A 183 2.09 0.49 -21.81
N LEU A 184 1.71 0.14 -20.57
CA LEU A 184 1.66 1.06 -19.44
C LEU A 184 2.37 0.46 -18.23
N PHE A 185 2.93 1.33 -17.40
CA PHE A 185 3.51 0.95 -16.12
C PHE A 185 3.31 2.05 -15.09
N GLU A 186 3.28 1.69 -13.81
CA GLU A 186 3.15 2.68 -12.73
C GLU A 186 4.41 3.55 -12.60
N ALA A 187 4.23 4.87 -12.78
CA ALA A 187 5.24 5.89 -12.58
C ALA A 187 4.54 7.22 -12.27
N ASP A 188 5.09 8.00 -11.34
CA ASP A 188 4.46 9.24 -10.89
C ASP A 188 5.09 10.44 -11.60
N GLY A 189 4.27 11.27 -12.25
CA GLY A 189 4.74 12.46 -12.94
C GLY A 189 3.63 13.39 -13.41
N GLU A 190 3.97 14.18 -14.43
CA GLU A 190 3.04 15.09 -15.11
C GLU A 190 2.08 14.31 -16.03
N LEU A 191 1.01 14.95 -16.49
CA LEU A 191 0.12 14.36 -17.50
C LEU A 191 0.93 14.02 -18.76
N ASN A 192 0.55 12.94 -19.45
CA ASN A 192 1.27 12.40 -20.61
C ASN A 192 2.70 11.90 -20.31
N LEU A 193 3.03 11.58 -19.05
CA LEU A 193 4.31 10.94 -18.73
C LEU A 193 4.54 9.73 -19.64
N SER A 194 5.67 9.69 -20.33
CA SER A 194 6.08 8.60 -21.20
C SER A 194 7.58 8.35 -21.04
N GLY A 195 8.00 7.10 -21.25
CA GLY A 195 9.38 6.71 -21.02
C GLY A 195 9.59 5.21 -21.14
N GLY A 196 10.65 4.73 -20.53
CA GLY A 196 10.99 3.32 -20.49
C GLY A 196 11.43 2.86 -19.10
N PRO A 197 12.35 1.90 -19.00
CA PRO A 197 12.76 1.32 -17.72
C PRO A 197 13.45 2.31 -16.77
N ASP A 198 13.98 3.41 -17.30
CA ASP A 198 14.53 4.52 -16.54
C ASP A 198 13.53 5.15 -15.56
N LEU A 199 12.23 5.16 -15.89
CA LEU A 199 11.19 5.72 -15.03
C LEU A 199 10.78 4.78 -13.87
N ILE A 200 11.05 3.47 -13.97
CA ILE A 200 10.65 2.48 -12.97
C ILE A 200 11.33 2.68 -11.61
N ASN A 201 12.59 3.16 -11.63
CA ASN A 201 13.39 3.33 -10.42
C ASN A 201 13.09 4.66 -9.69
N THR A 202 12.18 5.47 -10.20
CA THR A 202 11.83 6.77 -9.61
C THR A 202 11.02 6.58 -8.33
N LYS A 203 11.31 7.41 -7.31
CA LYS A 203 10.53 7.39 -6.06
C LYS A 203 9.09 7.83 -6.33
N ARG A 204 8.12 7.01 -5.95
CA ARG A 204 6.69 7.30 -6.09
C ARG A 204 6.09 7.81 -4.79
N VAL A 205 5.04 8.61 -4.90
CA VAL A 205 4.17 9.06 -3.81
C VAL A 205 3.70 7.87 -3.01
N LYS A 206 3.26 6.79 -3.66
CA LYS A 206 2.75 5.62 -2.92
C LYS A 206 3.81 4.93 -2.08
N ASP A 207 5.10 5.05 -2.44
CA ASP A 207 6.21 4.44 -1.72
C ASP A 207 6.33 5.01 -0.29
N GLN A 208 5.81 6.22 -0.02
CA GLN A 208 5.82 6.83 1.31
C GLN A 208 4.92 6.12 2.34
N TYR A 209 3.95 5.35 1.87
CA TYR A 209 3.03 4.59 2.73
C TYR A 209 3.55 3.18 3.05
N PHE A 210 4.62 2.74 2.39
CA PHE A 210 5.29 1.49 2.72
C PHE A 210 6.22 1.69 3.92
N TRP A 211 6.26 0.68 4.79
CA TRP A 211 7.32 0.63 5.80
C TRP A 211 8.68 0.51 5.12
N PRO A 212 9.78 1.04 5.71
CA PRO A 212 11.10 1.00 5.09
C PRO A 212 11.59 -0.40 4.71
N TRP A 213 11.10 -1.43 5.40
CA TRP A 213 11.43 -2.83 5.17
C TRP A 213 10.42 -3.56 4.28
N LYS A 214 9.32 -2.92 3.86
CA LYS A 214 8.38 -3.54 2.91
C LYS A 214 8.87 -3.34 1.50
N GLU A 215 8.80 -4.40 0.73
CA GLU A 215 9.20 -4.40 -0.66
C GLU A 215 8.27 -3.52 -1.49
N LYS A 216 8.89 -2.71 -2.35
CA LYS A 216 8.20 -1.86 -3.31
C LYS A 216 7.81 -2.71 -4.51
N PHE A 217 6.70 -2.35 -5.14
CA PHE A 217 6.27 -3.00 -6.38
C PHE A 217 5.61 -2.01 -7.34
N ILE A 218 5.60 -2.35 -8.61
CA ILE A 218 4.85 -1.68 -9.67
C ILE A 218 3.83 -2.65 -10.29
N TYR A 219 2.77 -2.11 -10.89
CA TYR A 219 1.96 -2.80 -11.87
C TYR A 219 2.41 -2.39 -13.26
N VAL A 220 2.45 -3.37 -14.16
CA VAL A 220 2.75 -3.20 -15.58
C VAL A 220 1.65 -3.88 -16.36
N PHE A 221 1.19 -3.21 -17.42
CA PHE A 221 0.18 -3.68 -18.35
C PHE A 221 0.83 -3.96 -19.70
N PHE A 222 0.56 -5.15 -20.22
CA PHE A 222 1.09 -5.64 -21.49
C PHE A 222 0.03 -5.58 -22.59
N ILE A 223 0.49 -5.61 -23.84
CA ILE A 223 -0.38 -5.54 -25.01
C ILE A 223 -1.43 -6.67 -25.07
N ASP A 224 -1.12 -7.85 -24.52
CA ASP A 224 -2.04 -8.98 -24.41
C ASP A 224 -3.10 -8.85 -23.30
N ASN A 225 -3.28 -7.64 -22.75
CA ASN A 225 -4.15 -7.32 -21.64
C ASN A 225 -3.77 -7.98 -20.30
N THR A 226 -2.54 -8.51 -20.18
CA THR A 226 -2.07 -9.03 -18.90
C THR A 226 -1.57 -7.91 -18.01
N ILE A 227 -1.83 -8.05 -16.71
CA ILE A 227 -1.28 -7.16 -15.67
C ILE A 227 -0.41 -7.98 -14.77
N VAL A 228 0.82 -7.52 -14.63
CA VAL A 228 1.82 -8.17 -13.81
C VAL A 228 2.24 -7.23 -12.71
N LYS A 229 2.39 -7.78 -11.51
CA LYS A 229 2.93 -7.08 -10.36
C LYS A 229 4.41 -7.41 -10.25
N TYR A 230 5.24 -6.38 -10.32
CA TYR A 230 6.69 -6.47 -10.31
C TYR A 230 7.27 -5.93 -9.03
N ARG A 231 8.09 -6.73 -8.33
CA ARG A 231 8.86 -6.26 -7.19
C ARG A 231 10.08 -5.47 -7.68
N LEU A 232 10.37 -4.34 -7.03
CA LEU A 232 11.56 -3.53 -7.28
C LEU A 232 12.58 -3.74 -6.16
N HIS A 233 13.79 -4.17 -6.49
CA HIS A 233 14.92 -4.17 -5.56
C HIS A 233 16.21 -4.05 -6.36
N ASP A 234 16.98 -2.97 -6.16
CA ASP A 234 18.35 -2.77 -6.65
C ASP A 234 18.64 -3.44 -8.02
N ASP A 235 17.99 -2.93 -9.07
CA ASP A 235 18.13 -3.39 -10.47
C ASP A 235 17.63 -4.82 -10.78
N ALA A 236 17.05 -5.51 -9.79
CA ALA A 236 16.40 -6.79 -9.94
C ALA A 236 14.88 -6.68 -9.86
N VAL A 237 14.23 -7.58 -10.59
CA VAL A 237 12.78 -7.61 -10.77
C VAL A 237 12.27 -9.02 -10.49
N ALA A 238 11.21 -9.13 -9.69
CA ALA A 238 10.52 -10.40 -9.42
C ALA A 238 9.06 -10.31 -9.83
N LEU A 239 8.55 -11.38 -10.46
CA LEU A 239 7.16 -11.52 -10.89
C LEU A 239 6.32 -12.08 -9.74
N TYR A 240 5.16 -11.49 -9.48
CA TYR A 240 4.18 -12.06 -8.57
C TYR A 240 3.42 -13.21 -9.23
N ASP A 241 3.47 -14.39 -8.62
CA ASP A 241 2.71 -15.58 -9.00
C ASP A 241 1.37 -15.58 -8.22
N PRO A 242 0.24 -15.28 -8.88
CA PRO A 242 -1.04 -15.18 -8.19
C PRO A 242 -1.56 -16.54 -7.69
N ASP A 243 -1.12 -17.65 -8.29
CA ASP A 243 -1.57 -19.00 -7.90
C ASP A 243 -0.90 -19.45 -6.61
N LYS A 244 0.30 -18.92 -6.31
CA LYS A 244 1.07 -19.23 -5.11
C LYS A 244 1.04 -18.15 -4.04
N ASP A 245 0.46 -16.98 -4.35
CA ASP A 245 0.48 -15.77 -3.49
C ASP A 245 1.91 -15.37 -3.06
N GLU A 246 2.89 -15.59 -3.92
CA GLU A 246 4.29 -15.28 -3.66
C GLU A 246 4.98 -14.62 -4.86
N PHE A 247 6.08 -13.93 -4.61
CA PHE A 247 6.95 -13.49 -5.70
C PHE A 247 7.91 -14.62 -6.03
N THR A 248 8.11 -14.82 -7.33
CA THR A 248 9.19 -15.64 -7.89
C THR A 248 10.57 -15.19 -7.40
N ASP A 249 11.57 -16.06 -7.54
CA ASP A 249 12.97 -15.70 -7.32
C ASP A 249 13.36 -14.51 -8.21
N TRP A 250 14.32 -13.71 -7.73
CA TRP A 250 14.86 -12.59 -8.50
C TRP A 250 15.37 -13.06 -9.86
N PHE A 251 14.76 -12.57 -10.92
CA PHE A 251 15.21 -12.93 -12.26
C PHE A 251 16.45 -12.12 -12.61
N LYS A 252 17.50 -12.83 -13.03
CA LYS A 252 18.38 -12.31 -14.09
C LYS A 252 17.56 -12.32 -15.38
N GLN A 253 17.80 -11.33 -16.24
CA GLN A 253 17.01 -10.88 -17.39
C GLN A 253 16.45 -11.93 -18.40
N ASP A 254 16.57 -13.23 -18.21
CA ASP A 254 16.60 -14.20 -19.31
C ASP A 254 15.70 -15.45 -19.11
N LEU A 255 14.86 -15.50 -18.06
CA LEU A 255 14.16 -16.74 -17.65
C LEU A 255 12.62 -16.73 -17.68
N THR A 256 11.95 -15.66 -18.10
CA THR A 256 10.47 -15.67 -18.26
C THR A 256 10.05 -14.95 -19.53
N PRO A 257 8.86 -15.23 -20.10
CA PRO A 257 8.37 -14.46 -21.25
C PRO A 257 8.22 -12.97 -20.95
N TYR A 258 8.26 -12.55 -19.69
CA TYR A 258 8.18 -11.15 -19.26
C TYR A 258 9.47 -10.63 -18.60
N SER A 259 10.55 -11.40 -18.67
CA SER A 259 11.90 -11.00 -18.27
C SER A 259 12.85 -11.21 -19.47
N PRO A 260 13.43 -10.12 -20.01
CA PRO A 260 13.32 -8.74 -19.56
C PRO A 260 11.92 -8.20 -19.86
N LEU A 261 11.47 -7.18 -19.13
CA LEU A 261 10.39 -6.32 -19.62
C LEU A 261 10.72 -5.95 -21.07
N LYS A 262 9.88 -6.37 -22.02
CA LYS A 262 10.08 -6.00 -23.42
C LYS A 262 9.50 -4.61 -23.62
N TRP A 263 10.40 -3.67 -23.85
CA TRP A 263 10.06 -2.30 -24.17
C TRP A 263 9.92 -2.07 -25.67
N GLU A 264 10.35 -3.04 -26.48
CA GLU A 264 10.35 -3.04 -27.95
C GLU A 264 9.81 -4.38 -28.47
#